data_AF-A0A147B923-F1
#
_entry.id   AF-A0A147B923-F1
#
_cell.length_a   1.000
_cell.length_b   1.000
_cell.length_c   1.000
_cell.angle_alpha   90.00
_cell.angle_beta   90.00
_cell.angle_gamma   90.00
#
_symmetry.space_group_name_H-M   'P 1'
#
loop_
_entity.id
_entity.type
_entity.pdbx_description
1 polymer ?
#
loop_
_entity_poly.entity_id
_entity_poly.type
_entity_poly.pdbx_seq_one_letter_code
_entity_poly.pdbx_strand_id
1 'polypeptide(L)'
;PDKKRSRMLKRVKKAFKPCSQGISLDDYLQFFHFLSNITEVDTALTFYHIAGASIDEATLKHVAKTVAHVDLRDHVIDVVFTLFDENMDGQLSNKEFVSVMKERLHRGLEKPKDTGFVKLLNSAWKCAKLKKPVLLDI
;
A
#
# COMPACT_ATOMS: atom_id res chain seq x y z
N PRO A 1 11.18 -6.31 -10.33
CA PRO A 1 10.77 -6.89 -9.02
C PRO A 1 11.96 -7.27 -8.12
N ASP A 2 12.84 -8.17 -8.56
CA ASP A 2 13.89 -8.75 -7.69
C ASP A 2 15.02 -7.78 -7.34
N LYS A 3 15.41 -6.90 -8.28
CA LYS A 3 16.39 -5.84 -8.04
C LYS A 3 15.93 -4.85 -6.96
N LYS A 4 14.63 -4.53 -6.90
CA LYS A 4 14.04 -3.63 -5.89
C LYS A 4 14.10 -4.27 -4.51
N ARG A 5 13.59 -5.50 -4.38
CA ARG A 5 13.66 -6.28 -3.14
C ARG A 5 15.09 -6.44 -2.63
N SER A 6 16.04 -6.77 -3.50
CA SER A 6 17.45 -6.90 -3.12
C SER A 6 18.04 -5.61 -2.57
N ARG A 7 17.69 -4.45 -3.15
CA ARG A 7 18.11 -3.13 -2.64
C ARG A 7 17.53 -2.86 -1.25
N MET A 8 16.23 -3.10 -1.05
CA MET A 8 15.57 -2.91 0.25
C MET A 8 16.25 -3.77 1.34
N LEU A 9 16.50 -5.05 1.06
CA LEU A 9 17.18 -5.95 2.01
C LEU A 9 18.62 -5.54 2.31
N LYS A 10 19.36 -5.01 1.33
CA LYS A 10 20.71 -4.47 1.55
C LYS A 10 20.70 -3.26 2.49
N ARG A 11 19.69 -2.39 2.40
CA ARG A 11 19.55 -1.22 3.29
C ARG A 11 19.25 -1.64 4.71
N VAL A 12 18.27 -2.51 4.92
CA VAL A 12 17.96 -3.05 6.25
C VAL A 12 19.19 -3.73 6.86
N LYS A 13 19.89 -4.57 6.09
CA LYS A 13 21.13 -5.21 6.57
C LYS A 13 22.24 -4.20 6.91
N LYS A 14 22.30 -3.06 6.24
CA LYS A 14 23.28 -2.00 6.53
C LYS A 14 22.89 -1.21 7.78
N ALA A 15 21.62 -0.82 7.91
CA ALA A 15 21.10 -0.03 9.03
C ALA A 15 21.13 -0.81 10.36
N PHE A 16 20.71 -2.08 10.34
CA PHE A 16 20.62 -2.92 11.53
C PHE A 16 21.80 -3.89 11.70
N LYS A 17 22.93 -3.67 11.00
CA LYS A 17 24.14 -4.50 11.18
C LYS A 17 24.70 -4.50 12.62
N PRO A 18 24.73 -3.36 13.35
CA PRO A 18 25.32 -3.31 14.69
C PRO A 18 24.34 -3.70 15.81
N CYS A 19 23.02 -3.68 15.57
CA CYS A 19 22.00 -4.04 16.55
C CYS A 19 21.35 -5.37 16.16
N SER A 20 21.47 -6.40 17.01
CA SER A 20 20.87 -7.72 16.82
C SER A 20 19.41 -7.81 17.28
N GLN A 21 18.74 -6.68 17.51
CA GLN A 21 17.34 -6.69 17.93
C GLN A 21 16.48 -7.30 16.82
N GLY A 22 15.78 -8.38 17.17
CA GLY A 22 14.86 -9.07 16.27
C GLY A 22 13.43 -8.56 16.41
N ILE A 23 12.58 -9.02 15.50
CA ILE A 23 11.13 -8.84 15.56
C ILE A 23 10.55 -10.08 16.25
N SER A 24 9.79 -9.88 17.32
CA SER A 24 9.12 -10.95 18.06
C SER A 24 7.85 -11.41 17.34
N LEU A 25 7.31 -12.57 17.73
CA LEU A 25 6.02 -13.04 17.19
C LEU A 25 4.90 -12.04 17.49
N ASP A 26 4.90 -11.45 18.69
CA ASP A 26 3.89 -10.48 19.10
C ASP A 26 3.90 -9.24 18.20
N ASP A 27 5.08 -8.69 17.91
CA ASP A 27 5.23 -7.59 16.95
C ASP A 27 4.65 -7.92 15.59
N TYR A 28 4.93 -9.14 15.11
CA TYR A 28 4.46 -9.59 13.82
C TYR A 28 2.93 -9.69 13.80
N LEU A 29 2.31 -10.22 14.85
CA LEU A 29 0.85 -10.31 14.98
C LEU A 29 0.20 -8.94 15.05
N GLN A 30 0.77 -8.03 15.84
CA GLN A 30 0.33 -6.64 15.93
C GLN A 30 0.41 -5.94 14.57
N PHE A 31 1.55 -6.05 13.88
CA PHE A 31 1.71 -5.50 12.54
C PHE A 31 0.75 -6.14 11.52
N PHE A 32 0.48 -7.44 11.64
CA PHE A 32 -0.50 -8.12 10.79
C PHE A 32 -1.92 -7.61 11.05
N HIS A 33 -2.30 -7.37 12.30
CA HIS A 33 -3.58 -6.75 12.64
C HIS A 33 -3.70 -5.35 12.04
N PHE A 34 -2.64 -4.55 12.12
CA PHE A 34 -2.56 -3.26 11.43
C PHE A 34 -2.76 -3.39 9.91
N LEU A 35 -2.15 -4.37 9.25
CA LEU A 35 -2.32 -4.63 7.82
C LEU A 35 -3.73 -5.13 7.45
N SER A 36 -4.42 -5.82 8.36
CA SER A 36 -5.81 -6.23 8.14
C SER A 36 -6.73 -5.02 7.94
N ASN A 37 -6.40 -3.89 8.56
CA ASN A 37 -7.17 -2.65 8.50
C ASN A 37 -6.55 -1.61 7.55
N ILE A 38 -5.73 -2.05 6.58
CA ILE A 38 -4.96 -1.15 5.70
C ILE A 38 -5.84 -0.18 4.88
N THR A 39 -7.10 -0.54 4.59
CA THR A 39 -8.03 0.33 3.86
C THR A 39 -8.43 1.56 4.68
N GLU A 40 -8.62 1.40 5.99
CA GLU A 40 -8.93 2.51 6.89
C GLU A 40 -7.69 3.37 7.13
N VAL A 41 -6.53 2.72 7.28
CA VAL A 41 -5.22 3.39 7.39
C VAL A 41 -4.91 4.23 6.15
N ASP A 42 -5.14 3.70 4.94
CA ASP A 42 -4.99 4.46 3.68
C ASP A 42 -5.83 5.72 3.66
N THR A 43 -7.09 5.59 4.11
CA THR A 43 -8.03 6.72 4.17
C THR A 43 -7.50 7.79 5.13
N ALA A 44 -7.04 7.39 6.32
CA ALA A 44 -6.44 8.30 7.29
C ALA A 44 -5.18 8.98 6.74
N LEU A 45 -4.24 8.23 6.16
CA LEU A 45 -3.00 8.76 5.58
C LEU A 45 -3.28 9.68 4.39
N THR A 46 -4.34 9.43 3.63
CA THR A 46 -4.80 10.32 2.55
C THR A 46 -5.25 11.67 3.10
N PHE A 47 -5.95 11.70 4.25
CA PHE A 47 -6.30 12.97 4.89
C PHE A 47 -5.07 13.77 5.34
N TYR A 48 -4.06 13.10 5.93
CA TYR A 48 -2.79 13.75 6.27
C TYR A 48 -2.09 14.34 5.03
N HIS A 49 -2.07 13.58 3.93
CA HIS A 49 -1.48 14.06 2.68
C HIS A 49 -2.21 15.27 2.10
N ILE A 50 -3.56 15.27 2.11
CA ILE A 50 -4.37 16.40 1.65
C ILE A 50 -4.13 17.65 2.51
N ALA A 51 -3.89 17.47 3.82
CA ALA A 51 -3.55 18.56 4.73
C ALA A 51 -2.12 19.10 4.55
N GLY A 52 -1.34 18.53 3.63
CA GLY A 52 0.06 18.92 3.38
C GLY A 52 1.04 18.40 4.44
N ALA A 53 0.62 17.44 5.28
CA ALA A 53 1.50 16.82 6.27
C ALA A 53 2.29 15.66 5.66
N SER A 54 3.54 15.49 6.10
CA SER A 54 4.36 14.33 5.79
C SER A 54 3.97 13.12 6.66
N ILE A 55 4.18 11.93 6.13
CA ILE A 55 3.92 10.68 6.85
C ILE A 55 5.25 10.24 7.46
N ASP A 56 5.52 10.76 8.65
CA ASP A 56 6.70 10.44 9.45
C ASP A 56 6.40 9.25 10.37
N GLU A 57 7.43 8.73 11.04
CA GLU A 57 7.33 7.58 11.96
C GLU A 57 6.28 7.81 13.06
N ALA A 58 6.26 9.02 13.62
CA ALA A 58 5.29 9.43 14.65
C ALA A 58 3.85 9.43 14.11
N THR A 59 3.65 9.89 12.87
CA THR A 59 2.34 9.89 12.20
C THR A 59 1.86 8.46 11.97
N LEU A 60 2.73 7.56 11.50
CA LEU A 60 2.38 6.15 11.30
C LEU A 60 2.02 5.47 12.63
N LYS A 61 2.79 5.72 13.70
CA LYS A 61 2.50 5.21 15.05
C LYS A 61 1.15 5.70 15.55
N HIS A 62 0.87 7.00 15.37
CA HIS A 62 -0.40 7.58 15.77
C HIS A 62 -1.58 6.97 14.99
N VAL A 63 -1.45 6.84 13.67
CA VAL A 63 -2.48 6.22 12.83
C VAL A 63 -2.71 4.76 13.20
N ALA A 64 -1.65 3.99 13.47
CA ALA A 64 -1.78 2.61 13.92
C ALA A 64 -2.57 2.49 15.23
N LYS A 65 -2.32 3.39 16.18
CA LYS A 65 -3.01 3.41 17.48
C LYS A 65 -4.46 3.89 17.38
N THR A 66 -4.71 4.91 16.56
CA THR A 66 -6.04 5.54 16.44
C THR A 66 -6.99 4.76 15.53
N VAL A 67 -6.49 4.24 14.41
CA VAL A 67 -7.31 3.59 13.37
C VAL A 67 -7.34 2.08 13.54
N ALA A 68 -6.18 1.45 13.72
CA ALA A 68 -6.10 0.00 13.84
C ALA A 68 -6.16 -0.50 15.30
N HIS A 69 -6.13 0.42 16.28
CA HIS A 69 -6.07 0.11 17.71
C HIS A 69 -4.90 -0.83 18.09
N VAL A 70 -3.75 -0.66 17.41
CA VAL A 70 -2.53 -1.43 17.64
C VAL A 70 -1.41 -0.53 18.12
N ASP A 71 -0.63 -0.98 19.10
CA ASP A 71 0.57 -0.27 19.55
C ASP A 71 1.83 -0.86 18.92
N LEU A 72 2.18 -0.35 17.74
CA LEU A 72 3.38 -0.80 17.04
C LEU A 72 4.64 -0.33 17.78
N ARG A 73 5.54 -1.29 18.04
CA ARG A 73 6.85 -1.02 18.63
C ARG A 73 7.70 -0.16 17.69
N ASP A 74 8.44 0.78 18.25
CA ASP A 74 9.29 1.71 17.49
C ASP A 74 10.25 0.98 16.54
N HIS A 75 10.91 -0.08 17.03
CA HIS A 75 11.79 -0.91 16.18
C HIS A 75 11.11 -1.46 14.91
N VAL A 76 9.82 -1.82 14.99
CA VAL A 76 9.07 -2.31 13.82
C VAL A 76 8.83 -1.18 12.83
N ILE A 77 8.51 0.02 13.32
CA ILE A 77 8.31 1.23 12.52
C ILE A 77 9.63 1.59 11.81
N ASP A 78 10.75 1.62 12.52
CA ASP A 78 12.08 1.90 11.95
C ASP A 78 12.42 0.94 10.81
N VAL A 79 12.14 -0.36 11.00
CA VAL A 79 12.37 -1.39 9.97
C VAL A 79 11.47 -1.16 8.76
N VAL A 80 10.20 -0.78 8.97
CA VAL A 80 9.26 -0.48 7.89
C VAL A 80 9.73 0.74 7.09
N PHE A 81 10.10 1.83 7.76
CA PHE A 81 10.64 3.04 7.11
C PHE A 81 11.91 2.71 6.33
N THR A 82 12.89 2.04 6.95
CA THR A 82 14.13 1.62 6.27
C THR A 82 13.87 0.73 5.04
N LEU A 83 12.82 -0.07 5.08
CA LEU A 83 12.46 -0.96 3.98
C LEU A 83 11.82 -0.18 2.82
N PHE A 84 10.86 0.71 3.09
CA PHE A 84 10.02 1.36 2.08
C PHE A 84 10.44 2.77 1.65
N ASP A 85 11.17 3.52 2.48
CA ASP A 85 11.70 4.84 2.13
C ASP A 85 12.79 4.69 1.05
N GLU A 86 12.48 5.01 -0.20
CA GLU A 86 13.41 4.86 -1.34
C GLU A 86 14.40 6.02 -1.49
N ASN A 87 13.93 7.22 -1.19
CA ASN A 87 14.62 8.50 -1.33
C ASN A 87 15.42 8.91 -0.09
N MET A 88 15.28 8.19 1.02
CA MET A 88 15.92 8.48 2.32
C MET A 88 15.57 9.87 2.84
N ASP A 89 14.33 10.31 2.63
CA ASP A 89 13.83 11.59 3.14
C ASP A 89 13.20 11.47 4.53
N GLY A 90 13.11 10.25 5.07
CA GLY A 90 12.49 9.97 6.37
C GLY A 90 10.97 10.01 6.34
N GLN A 91 10.36 10.05 5.15
CA GLN A 91 8.93 10.12 4.95
C GLN A 91 8.46 8.91 4.14
N LEU A 92 7.23 8.45 4.39
CA LEU A 92 6.61 7.42 3.57
C LEU A 92 5.59 8.04 2.63
N SER A 93 5.77 7.92 1.32
CA SER A 93 4.68 8.26 0.41
C SER A 93 3.61 7.17 0.42
N ASN A 94 2.36 7.59 0.19
CA ASN A 94 1.22 6.67 0.03
C ASN A 94 1.46 5.61 -1.07
N LYS A 95 2.22 5.99 -2.11
CA LYS A 95 2.60 5.09 -3.22
C LYS A 95 3.66 4.06 -2.83
N GLU A 96 4.58 4.39 -1.92
CA GLU A 96 5.67 3.50 -1.49
C GLU A 96 5.19 2.45 -0.50
N PHE A 97 4.36 2.85 0.45
CA PHE A 97 3.91 1.98 1.53
C PHE A 97 2.56 1.34 1.24
N VAL A 98 1.50 2.16 1.14
CA VAL A 98 0.12 1.65 1.14
C VAL A 98 -0.22 0.85 -0.12
N SER A 99 0.21 1.31 -1.29
CA SER A 99 0.01 0.58 -2.55
C SER A 99 0.61 -0.83 -2.51
N VAL A 100 1.82 -0.97 -1.97
CA VAL A 100 2.51 -2.26 -1.86
C VAL A 100 1.82 -3.17 -0.83
N MET A 101 1.33 -2.59 0.27
CA MET A 101 0.63 -3.36 1.31
C MET A 101 -0.74 -3.85 0.85
N LYS A 102 -1.50 -3.02 0.13
CA LYS A 102 -2.78 -3.43 -0.46
C LYS A 102 -2.61 -4.58 -1.45
N GLU A 103 -1.62 -4.49 -2.35
CA GLU A 103 -1.34 -5.57 -3.32
C GLU A 103 -0.98 -6.89 -2.62
N ARG A 104 -0.21 -6.82 -1.52
CA ARG A 104 0.12 -7.99 -0.70
C ARG A 104 -1.08 -8.58 0.02
N LEU A 105 -1.93 -7.76 0.63
CA LEU A 105 -3.10 -8.24 1.37
C LEU A 105 -4.07 -8.97 0.44
N HIS A 106 -4.29 -8.43 -0.75
CA HIS A 106 -5.15 -9.04 -1.76
C HIS A 106 -4.53 -10.24 -2.48
N ARG A 107 -3.29 -10.63 -2.13
CA ARG A 107 -2.56 -11.78 -2.70
C ARG A 107 -2.48 -11.77 -4.23
N GLY A 108 -2.62 -10.60 -4.85
CA GLY A 108 -2.72 -10.47 -6.32
C GLY A 108 -4.02 -11.02 -6.94
N LEU A 109 -5.06 -11.31 -6.14
CA LEU A 109 -6.35 -11.84 -6.58
C LEU A 109 -7.31 -10.75 -7.12
N GLU A 110 -6.98 -9.48 -6.94
CA GLU A 110 -7.76 -8.35 -7.46
C GLU A 110 -7.68 -8.21 -8.98
N LYS A 111 -6.68 -8.83 -9.62
CA LYS A 111 -6.64 -8.90 -11.09
C LYS A 111 -7.51 -10.08 -11.51
N PRO A 112 -8.78 -9.87 -11.91
CA PRO A 112 -9.49 -10.93 -12.63
C PRO A 112 -8.58 -11.33 -13.79
N LYS A 113 -8.34 -12.63 -13.99
CA LYS A 113 -7.59 -13.13 -15.14
C LYS A 113 -8.14 -12.41 -16.37
N ASP A 114 -7.36 -11.47 -16.91
CA ASP A 114 -7.83 -10.48 -17.86
C ASP A 114 -8.41 -11.19 -19.08
N THR A 115 -9.73 -11.32 -19.11
CA THR A 115 -10.51 -11.49 -20.34
C THR A 115 -10.67 -10.10 -20.95
N GLY A 116 -9.53 -9.40 -21.13
CA GLY A 116 -9.48 -8.04 -21.67
C GLY A 116 -10.15 -7.94 -23.04
N PHE A 117 -10.06 -9.01 -23.84
CA PHE A 117 -10.76 -9.16 -25.10
C PHE A 117 -12.29 -9.24 -24.93
N VAL A 118 -12.80 -9.93 -23.91
CA VAL A 118 -14.25 -10.02 -23.63
C VAL A 118 -14.79 -8.66 -23.19
N LYS A 119 -14.05 -7.93 -22.36
CA LYS A 119 -14.41 -6.56 -21.98
C LYS A 119 -14.39 -5.61 -23.19
N LEU A 120 -13.41 -5.73 -24.08
CA LEU A 120 -13.35 -4.98 -25.34
C LEU A 120 -14.55 -5.27 -26.24
N LEU A 121 -14.89 -6.55 -26.46
CA LEU A 121 -16.03 -6.95 -27.27
C LEU A 121 -17.35 -6.49 -26.68
N ASN A 122 -17.54 -6.63 -25.37
CA ASN A 122 -18.74 -6.17 -24.68
C ASN A 122 -18.86 -4.64 -24.72
N SER A 123 -17.73 -3.92 -24.58
CA SER A 123 -17.71 -2.46 -24.66
C SER A 123 -18.01 -1.97 -26.08
N ALA A 124 -17.43 -2.61 -27.10
CA ALA A 124 -17.73 -2.31 -28.51
C ALA A 124 -19.20 -2.58 -28.85
N TRP A 125 -19.76 -3.71 -28.38
CA TRP A 125 -21.17 -4.05 -28.57
C TRP A 125 -22.11 -3.07 -27.85
N LYS A 126 -21.78 -2.69 -26.62
CA LYS A 126 -22.54 -1.69 -25.84
C LYS A 126 -22.51 -0.31 -26.50
N CYS A 127 -21.35 0.11 -27.03
CA CYS A 127 -21.21 1.36 -27.79
C CYS A 127 -21.96 1.32 -29.12
N ALA A 128 -21.96 0.20 -29.83
CA ALA A 128 -22.73 0.02 -31.07
C ALA A 128 -24.25 0.08 -30.80
N LYS A 129 -24.72 -0.50 -29.69
CA LYS A 129 -26.14 -0.48 -29.30
C LYS A 129 -26.62 0.91 -28.84
N LEU A 130 -25.72 1.72 -28.28
CA LEU A 130 -25.99 3.11 -27.88
C LEU A 130 -26.00 4.08 -29.07
N LYS A 131 -25.32 3.75 -30.18
CA LYS A 131 -25.48 4.42 -31.47
C LYS A 131 -26.74 3.91 -32.19
N LYS A 132 -27.93 4.13 -31.60
CA LYS A 132 -29.13 4.20 -32.44
C LYS A 132 -28.94 5.40 -33.38
N PRO A 133 -29.05 5.23 -34.72
CA PRO A 133 -28.92 6.34 -35.64
C PRO A 133 -30.08 7.33 -35.40
N VAL A 134 -29.77 8.62 -35.28
CA VAL A 134 -30.71 9.76 -35.33
C VAL A 134 -31.25 9.90 -36.77
N LEU A 135 -31.70 8.80 -37.36
CA LEU A 135 -32.03 8.70 -38.79
C LEU A 135 -33.32 7.90 -39.01
N LEU A 136 -34.13 7.70 -37.96
CA LEU A 136 -35.45 7.05 -38.02
C LEU A 136 -36.57 7.89 -37.37
N ASP A 137 -36.38 9.22 -37.24
CA ASP A 137 -37.43 10.17 -36.86
C ASP A 137 -37.70 11.21 -37.99
N ILE A 138 -37.81 10.74 -39.25
CA ILE A 138 -38.49 11.42 -40.36
C ILE A 138 -39.30 10.39 -41.13
#